data_AF-A0A539D145-F1
#
_entry.id   AF-A0A539D145-F1
#
_cell.length_a   1.000
_cell.length_b   1.000
_cell.length_c   1.000
_cell.angle_alpha   90.00
_cell.angle_beta   90.00
_cell.angle_gamma   90.00
#
_symmetry.space_group_name_H-M   'P 1'
#
loop_
_entity.id
_entity.type
_entity.pdbx_description
1 polymer ?
#
loop_
_entity_poly.entity_id
_entity_poly.type
_entity_poly.pdbx_seq_one_letter_code
_entity_poly.pdbx_strand_id
1 'polypeptide(L)'
;MKFGIDRLLSEPALQTDLKGRRVALLGHPASVTADLTHSLDALMACADLNVTAAFGPQHGMRGDLQDNMMESPDFTDPRHGIPVFSLYGEVRRPSGQAMGTFDVLLVDMQDLGCRIYTFVTTLLMGAGPAQPRRATG
;
A
#
# COMPACT_ATOMS: atom_id res chain seq x y z
N MET A 1 -9.43 -14.12 17.54
CA MET A 1 -8.60 -12.91 17.40
C MET A 1 -9.11 -12.17 16.17
N LYS A 2 -9.32 -10.85 16.20
CA LYS A 2 -9.70 -10.07 15.00
C LYS A 2 -8.45 -9.39 14.44
N PHE A 3 -8.23 -9.42 13.13
CA PHE A 3 -7.11 -8.70 12.52
C PHE A 3 -7.37 -7.19 12.53
N GLY A 4 -6.32 -6.39 12.32
CA GLY A 4 -6.43 -4.93 12.26
C GLY A 4 -7.43 -4.48 11.19
N ILE A 5 -7.41 -5.12 10.02
CA ILE A 5 -8.34 -4.86 8.93
C ILE A 5 -9.80 -5.19 9.33
N ASP A 6 -10.06 -6.31 10.00
CA ASP A 6 -11.42 -6.66 10.44
C ASP A 6 -11.99 -5.64 11.43
N ARG A 7 -11.13 -5.09 12.30
CA ARG A 7 -11.51 -4.03 13.24
C ARG A 7 -11.81 -2.73 12.50
N LEU A 8 -10.93 -2.33 11.57
CA LEU A 8 -11.15 -1.13 10.76
C LEU A 8 -12.49 -1.20 9.99
N LEU A 9 -12.83 -2.37 9.45
CA LEU A 9 -14.07 -2.59 8.71
C LEU A 9 -15.31 -2.64 9.62
N SER A 10 -15.20 -3.18 10.84
CA SER A 10 -16.36 -3.36 11.75
C SER A 10 -16.56 -2.25 12.78
N GLU A 11 -15.59 -1.35 12.98
CA GLU A 11 -15.64 -0.25 13.95
C GLU A 11 -15.67 1.11 13.22
N PRO A 12 -16.85 1.71 12.98
CA PRO A 12 -16.98 2.98 12.25
C PRO A 12 -16.18 4.14 12.85
N ALA A 13 -15.94 4.11 14.17
CA ALA A 13 -15.12 5.09 14.86
C ALA A 13 -13.69 5.16 14.26
N LEU A 14 -13.11 4.02 13.89
CA LEU A 14 -11.76 3.95 13.28
C LEU A 14 -11.71 4.49 11.85
N GLN A 15 -12.86 4.55 11.17
CA GLN A 15 -12.96 5.09 9.81
C GLN A 15 -13.16 6.60 9.79
N THR A 16 -13.50 7.22 10.92
CA THR A 16 -13.86 8.64 11.00
C THR A 16 -12.76 9.54 10.43
N ASP A 17 -11.50 9.24 10.77
CA ASP A 17 -10.33 10.02 10.30
C ASP A 17 -9.95 9.75 8.83
N LEU A 18 -10.60 8.77 8.19
CA LEU A 18 -10.40 8.39 6.79
C LEU A 18 -11.48 8.97 5.87
N LYS A 19 -12.64 9.36 6.41
CA LYS A 19 -13.76 9.88 5.63
C LYS A 19 -13.36 11.16 4.89
N GLY A 20 -13.65 11.20 3.59
CA GLY A 20 -13.33 12.33 2.72
C GLY A 20 -11.85 12.46 2.34
N ARG A 21 -10.98 11.56 2.80
CA ARG A 21 -9.56 11.54 2.43
C ARG A 21 -9.31 10.46 1.39
N ARG A 22 -8.32 10.70 0.53
CA ARG A 22 -7.86 9.71 -0.44
C ARG A 22 -6.98 8.71 0.28
N VAL A 23 -7.42 7.46 0.32
CA VAL A 23 -6.74 6.38 1.02
C VAL A 23 -5.99 5.55 -0.01
N ALA A 24 -4.75 5.20 0.32
CA ALA A 24 -4.03 4.15 -0.38
C ALA A 24 -3.73 2.97 0.56
N LEU A 25 -3.70 1.76 0.00
CA LEU A 25 -3.33 0.55 0.73
C LEU A 25 -1.93 0.08 0.31
N LEU A 26 -1.03 -0.08 1.26
CA LEU A 26 0.17 -0.90 1.13
C LEU A 26 -0.16 -2.31 1.65
N GLY A 27 -0.22 -3.27 0.75
CA GLY A 27 -0.60 -4.65 1.05
C GLY A 27 0.15 -5.65 0.18
N HIS A 28 -0.01 -6.92 0.51
CA HIS A 28 0.60 -8.06 -0.15
C HIS A 28 -0.38 -9.24 -0.16
N PRO A 29 -0.04 -10.38 -0.76
CA PRO A 29 -1.03 -11.45 -0.96
C PRO A 29 -1.64 -12.00 0.34
N ALA A 30 -0.94 -11.90 1.47
CA ALA A 30 -1.46 -12.30 2.78
C ALA A 30 -2.25 -11.20 3.52
N SER A 31 -2.44 -10.03 2.90
CA SER A 31 -3.33 -8.96 3.38
C SER A 31 -4.78 -9.39 3.14
N VAL A 32 -5.29 -10.23 4.02
CA VAL A 32 -6.65 -10.77 3.96
C VAL A 32 -7.36 -10.60 5.30
N THR A 33 -8.66 -10.40 5.23
CA THR A 33 -9.60 -10.41 6.37
C THR A 33 -9.76 -11.82 6.95
N ALA A 34 -10.49 -11.94 8.06
CA ALA A 34 -10.73 -13.23 8.72
C ALA A 34 -11.47 -14.25 7.83
N ASP A 35 -12.24 -13.80 6.83
CA ASP A 35 -12.93 -14.62 5.83
C ASP A 35 -12.11 -14.83 4.55
N LEU A 36 -10.81 -14.48 4.56
CA LEU A 36 -9.87 -14.59 3.44
C LEU A 36 -10.17 -13.66 2.25
N THR A 37 -10.99 -12.64 2.46
CA THR A 37 -11.20 -11.56 1.47
C THR A 37 -9.97 -10.65 1.47
N HIS A 38 -9.43 -10.33 0.29
CA HIS A 38 -8.26 -9.45 0.20
C HIS A 38 -8.60 -8.05 0.75
N SER A 39 -7.70 -7.47 1.55
CA SER A 39 -7.94 -6.19 2.24
C SER A 39 -8.26 -5.06 1.27
N LEU A 40 -7.68 -5.06 0.06
CA LEU A 40 -8.08 -4.09 -0.98
C LEU A 40 -9.56 -4.25 -1.36
N ASP A 41 -10.02 -5.47 -1.60
CA ASP A 41 -11.39 -5.73 -2.02
C ASP A 41 -12.38 -5.36 -0.90
N ALA A 42 -12.01 -5.65 0.35
CA ALA A 42 -12.81 -5.30 1.52
C ALA A 42 -12.91 -3.78 1.73
N LEU A 43 -11.82 -3.03 1.54
CA LEU A 43 -11.83 -1.56 1.63
C LEU A 43 -12.58 -0.91 0.47
N MET A 44 -12.44 -1.42 -0.76
CA MET A 44 -13.18 -0.94 -1.93
C MET A 44 -14.69 -1.15 -1.80
N ALA A 45 -15.14 -2.14 -1.01
CA ALA A 45 -16.54 -2.37 -0.71
C ALA A 45 -17.13 -1.37 0.31
N CYS A 46 -16.30 -0.61 1.02
CA CYS A 46 -16.76 0.41 1.96
C CYS A 46 -17.10 1.72 1.23
N ALA A 47 -18.39 2.03 1.10
CA ALA A 47 -18.85 3.26 0.44
C ALA A 47 -18.33 4.57 1.07
N ASP A 48 -18.00 4.53 2.37
CA ASP A 48 -17.49 5.68 3.11
C ASP A 48 -15.98 5.92 2.93
N LEU A 49 -15.27 5.01 2.26
CA LEU A 49 -13.83 5.10 2.03
C LEU A 49 -13.53 5.41 0.57
N ASN A 50 -12.68 6.40 0.35
CA ASN A 50 -12.20 6.76 -0.99
C ASN A 50 -10.83 6.13 -1.23
N VAL A 51 -10.81 4.85 -1.61
CA VAL A 51 -9.57 4.15 -1.96
C VAL A 51 -9.17 4.53 -3.39
N THR A 52 -7.99 5.10 -3.54
CA THR A 52 -7.55 5.79 -4.78
C THR A 52 -6.31 5.19 -5.42
N ALA A 53 -5.54 4.43 -4.65
CA ALA A 53 -4.34 3.76 -5.11
C ALA A 53 -4.02 2.58 -4.20
N ALA A 54 -3.18 1.68 -4.68
CA ALA A 54 -2.64 0.64 -3.85
C ALA A 54 -1.17 0.37 -4.21
N PHE A 55 -0.43 -0.21 -3.27
CA PHE A 55 1.00 -0.42 -3.34
C PHE A 55 1.31 -1.88 -3.01
N GLY A 56 2.10 -2.54 -3.86
CA GLY A 56 2.50 -3.94 -3.69
C GLY A 56 4.02 -4.13 -3.58
N PRO A 57 4.49 -5.19 -2.88
CA PRO A 57 5.90 -5.58 -2.83
C PRO A 57 6.34 -6.34 -4.10
N GLN A 58 7.58 -6.85 -4.12
CA GLN A 58 8.20 -7.57 -5.25
C GLN A 58 7.38 -8.77 -5.79
N HIS A 59 6.55 -9.38 -4.94
CA HIS A 59 5.68 -10.52 -5.30
C HIS A 59 4.27 -10.10 -5.74
N GLY A 60 4.06 -8.80 -5.99
CA GLY A 60 2.78 -8.23 -6.39
C GLY A 60 1.78 -8.10 -5.25
N MET A 61 0.66 -7.44 -5.55
CA MET A 61 -0.40 -7.16 -4.58
C MET A 61 -1.22 -8.40 -4.22
N ARG A 62 -1.55 -9.24 -5.21
CA ARG A 62 -2.44 -10.41 -5.04
C ARG A 62 -1.72 -11.75 -5.26
N GLY A 63 -0.42 -11.75 -5.52
CA GLY A 63 0.39 -12.95 -5.73
C GLY A 63 0.36 -13.45 -7.17
N ASP A 64 -0.10 -12.60 -8.09
CA ASP A 64 -0.26 -12.90 -9.52
C ASP A 64 1.09 -13.00 -10.26
N LEU A 65 2.21 -12.77 -9.58
CA LEU A 65 3.55 -12.75 -10.15
C LEU A 65 4.38 -13.90 -9.56
N GLN A 66 4.80 -14.79 -10.46
CA GLN A 66 5.66 -15.93 -10.15
C GLN A 66 7.04 -15.47 -9.68
N ASP A 67 7.67 -16.35 -8.89
CA ASP A 67 8.89 -16.23 -8.05
C ASP A 67 10.20 -15.92 -8.81
N ASN A 68 10.16 -15.00 -9.78
CA ASN A 68 11.25 -14.72 -10.69
C ASN A 68 11.72 -13.29 -10.50
N MET A 69 12.37 -12.94 -9.38
CA MET A 69 13.19 -11.71 -9.12
C MET A 69 13.02 -10.49 -10.06
N MET A 70 11.80 -10.10 -10.43
CA MET A 70 11.56 -9.13 -11.50
C MET A 70 10.50 -8.16 -11.03
N GLU A 71 10.88 -6.89 -11.09
CA GLU A 71 10.06 -5.77 -10.64
C GLU A 71 8.73 -5.79 -11.40
N SER A 72 7.62 -5.70 -10.67
CA SER A 72 6.30 -5.55 -11.27
C SER A 72 6.20 -4.12 -11.82
N PRO A 73 5.81 -3.90 -13.08
CA PRO A 73 5.50 -2.54 -13.52
C PRO A 73 4.26 -2.03 -12.79
N ASP A 74 4.15 -0.71 -12.68
CA ASP A 74 2.90 -0.07 -12.29
C ASP A 74 1.78 -0.51 -13.25
N PHE A 75 0.60 -0.81 -12.71
CA PHE A 75 -0.55 -1.25 -13.50
C PHE A 75 -1.84 -0.66 -12.94
N THR A 76 -2.94 -0.82 -13.66
CA THR A 76 -4.28 -0.48 -13.15
C THR A 76 -4.96 -1.75 -12.70
N ASP A 77 -5.42 -1.81 -11.44
CA ASP A 77 -6.14 -2.98 -10.93
C ASP A 77 -7.38 -3.22 -11.82
N PRO A 78 -7.50 -4.42 -12.42
CA PRO A 78 -8.54 -4.68 -13.40
C PRO A 78 -9.94 -4.81 -12.78
N ARG A 79 -10.05 -4.99 -11.46
CA ARG A 79 -11.34 -5.10 -10.76
C ARG A 79 -11.88 -3.74 -10.35
N HIS A 80 -10.99 -2.86 -9.89
CA HIS A 80 -11.34 -1.60 -9.22
C HIS A 80 -10.96 -0.35 -10.02
N GLY A 81 -10.15 -0.49 -11.08
CA GLY A 81 -9.76 0.63 -11.94
C GLY A 81 -8.82 1.64 -11.27
N ILE A 82 -8.21 1.31 -10.14
CA ILE A 82 -7.26 2.18 -9.43
C ILE A 82 -5.81 1.85 -9.82
N PRO A 83 -4.89 2.83 -9.79
CA PRO A 83 -3.48 2.56 -9.99
C PRO A 83 -2.91 1.70 -8.86
N VAL A 84 -2.14 0.69 -9.24
CA VAL A 84 -1.31 -0.14 -8.37
C VAL A 84 0.14 0.14 -8.70
N PHE A 85 0.86 0.64 -7.70
CA PHE A 85 2.27 0.97 -7.82
C PHE A 85 3.13 -0.13 -7.23
N SER A 86 4.22 -0.48 -7.92
CA SER A 86 5.25 -1.35 -7.35
C SER A 86 6.20 -0.53 -6.50
N LEU A 87 6.44 -0.96 -5.26
CA LEU A 87 7.48 -0.36 -4.43
C LEU A 87 8.82 -1.12 -4.49
N TYR A 88 8.92 -2.14 -5.35
CA TYR A 88 10.15 -2.87 -5.64
C TYR A 88 10.55 -2.57 -7.08
N GLY A 89 11.59 -1.75 -7.21
CA GLY A 89 11.91 -0.93 -8.38
C GLY A 89 13.31 -0.31 -8.28
N GLU A 90 13.89 0.16 -9.39
CA GLU A 90 15.01 1.13 -9.37
C GLU A 90 14.72 2.35 -8.47
N VAL A 91 13.43 2.68 -8.30
CA VAL A 91 12.95 3.78 -7.49
C VAL A 91 12.48 3.25 -6.13
N ARG A 92 13.38 3.24 -5.14
CA ARG A 92 13.02 3.00 -3.72
C ARG A 92 12.13 4.10 -3.13
N ARG A 93 11.77 5.13 -3.89
CA ARG A 93 10.90 6.23 -3.48
C ARG A 93 9.66 6.23 -4.38
N PRO A 94 8.44 6.37 -3.82
CA PRO A 94 7.27 6.58 -4.65
C PRO A 94 7.50 7.80 -5.56
N SER A 95 7.14 7.70 -6.84
CA SER A 95 7.19 8.84 -7.74
C SER A 95 6.32 9.99 -7.20
N GLY A 96 6.63 11.24 -7.57
CA GLY A 96 5.78 12.38 -7.17
C GLY A 96 4.31 12.19 -7.61
N GLN A 97 4.11 11.48 -8.71
CA GLN A 97 2.79 11.06 -9.19
C GLN A 97 2.11 10.08 -8.21
N ALA A 98 2.82 9.08 -7.71
CA ALA A 98 2.30 8.14 -6.71
C ALA A 98 2.04 8.80 -5.35
N MET A 99 2.86 9.78 -4.94
CA MET A 99 2.59 10.56 -3.71
C MET A 99 1.39 11.50 -3.88
N GLY A 100 1.08 11.90 -5.10
CA GLY A 100 -0.08 12.74 -5.39
C GLY A 100 -1.41 11.99 -5.36
N THR A 101 -1.44 10.65 -5.29
CA THR A 101 -2.70 9.89 -5.37
C THR A 101 -3.44 9.79 -4.04
N PHE A 102 -2.78 9.96 -2.89
CA PHE A 102 -3.38 9.71 -1.58
C PHE A 102 -3.03 10.76 -0.52
N ASP A 103 -3.86 10.84 0.53
CA ASP A 103 -3.67 11.66 1.73
C ASP A 103 -3.37 10.80 2.98
N VAL A 104 -3.74 9.51 2.93
CA VAL A 104 -3.48 8.50 3.97
C VAL A 104 -2.95 7.23 3.32
N LEU A 105 -1.89 6.66 3.89
CA LEU A 105 -1.46 5.31 3.56
C LEU A 105 -1.82 4.36 4.71
N LEU A 106 -2.66 3.37 4.41
CA LEU A 106 -2.91 2.22 5.26
C LEU A 106 -1.87 1.16 4.98
N VAL A 107 -1.27 0.59 6.02
CA VAL A 107 -0.26 -0.46 5.91
C VAL A 107 -0.84 -1.73 6.52
N ASP A 108 -1.04 -2.75 5.68
CA ASP A 108 -1.52 -4.06 6.08
C ASP A 108 -0.54 -5.12 5.58
N MET A 109 0.51 -5.36 6.36
CA MET A 109 1.55 -6.34 6.03
C MET A 109 1.62 -7.39 7.12
N GLN A 110 0.97 -8.52 6.88
CA GLN A 110 1.15 -9.72 7.71
C GLN A 110 2.62 -10.18 7.62
N ASP A 111 3.37 -9.98 8.69
CA ASP A 111 4.75 -10.42 8.82
C ASP A 111 4.86 -11.60 9.80
N LEU A 112 5.84 -12.46 9.60
CA LEU A 112 6.19 -13.60 10.46
C LEU A 112 6.89 -13.16 11.77
N GLY A 113 6.75 -11.88 12.16
CA GLY A 113 7.37 -11.32 13.37
C GLY A 113 8.84 -10.95 13.21
N CYS A 114 9.35 -10.75 11.99
CA CYS A 114 10.74 -10.36 11.76
C CYS A 114 10.82 -8.94 11.18
N ARG A 115 11.00 -7.95 12.08
CA ARG A 115 11.22 -6.54 11.73
C ARG A 115 12.35 -6.37 10.71
N ILE A 116 12.02 -6.34 9.42
CA ILE A 116 12.67 -5.46 8.43
C ILE A 116 11.64 -5.09 7.36
N TYR A 117 10.81 -4.08 7.68
CA TYR A 117 10.12 -3.32 6.64
C TYR A 117 10.59 -1.87 6.72
N THR A 118 11.64 -1.56 5.95
CA THR A 118 12.24 -0.22 5.74
C THR A 118 11.29 0.78 5.05
N PHE A 119 10.01 0.43 4.89
CA PHE A 119 8.99 1.23 4.21
C PHE A 119 8.55 2.44 5.02
N VAL A 120 8.29 2.26 6.32
CA VAL A 120 7.91 3.37 7.22
C VAL A 120 9.03 4.41 7.26
N THR A 121 10.30 3.97 7.33
CA THR A 121 11.45 4.88 7.29
C THR A 121 11.64 5.53 5.92
N THR A 122 11.29 4.87 4.81
CA THR A 122 11.41 5.46 3.47
C THR A 122 10.32 6.50 3.19
N LEU A 123 9.08 6.27 3.64
CA LEU A 123 8.01 7.28 3.59
C LEU A 123 8.31 8.46 4.52
N LEU A 124 8.81 8.19 5.74
CA LEU A 124 9.28 9.23 6.66
C LEU A 124 10.44 10.05 6.09
N MET A 125 11.38 9.42 5.38
CA MET A 125 12.50 10.11 4.73
C MET A 125 12.12 10.81 3.41
N GLY A 126 11.04 10.39 2.74
CA GLY A 126 10.53 11.00 1.50
C GLY A 126 9.81 12.33 1.72
N ALA A 127 9.31 12.60 2.93
CA ALA A 127 8.68 13.87 3.31
C ALA A 127 9.69 15.00 3.65
N GLY A 128 11.00 14.72 3.62
CA GLY A 128 12.06 15.73 3.77
C GLY A 128 12.53 16.28 2.41
N PRO A 129 13.04 17.54 2.35
CA PRO A 129 13.56 18.10 1.11
C PRO A 129 14.64 17.19 0.52
N ALA A 130 14.51 16.88 -0.78
CA ALA A 130 15.47 16.06 -1.50
C ALA A 130 16.85 16.72 -1.44
N GLN A 131 17.77 16.15 -0.65
CA GLN A 131 19.13 16.64 -0.58
C GLN A 131 19.89 16.15 -1.82
N PRO A 132 20.43 17.04 -2.67
CA PRO A 132 21.12 16.63 -3.88
C PRO A 132 22.37 15.83 -3.51
N ARG A 133 22.54 14.66 -4.16
CA ARG A 133 23.81 13.94 -4.13
C ARG A 133 24.89 14.86 -4.72
N ARG A 134 25.86 15.24 -3.89
CA ARG A 134 27.12 15.82 -4.37
C ARG A 134 27.77 14.78 -5.29
N ALA A 135 27.86 15.11 -6.58
CA ALA A 135 28.77 14.43 -7.48
C ALA A 135 30.20 14.72 -6.99
N THR A 136 30.90 13.69 -6.52
CA THR A 136 32.36 13.71 -6.43
C THR A 136 32.90 13.55 -7.85
N GLY A 137 33.72 14.52 -8.27
CA GLY A 137 34.50 14.48 -9.51
C GLY A 137 35.73 13.60 -9.41
#